data_AF-A0AAJ1TP84-F1
#
_entry.id   AF-A0AAJ1TP84-F1
#
_cell.length_a   1.000
_cell.length_b   1.000
_cell.length_c   1.000
_cell.angle_alpha   90.00
_cell.angle_beta   90.00
_cell.angle_gamma   90.00
#
_symmetry.space_group_name_H-M   'P 1'
#
loop_
_entity.id
_entity.type
_entity.pdbx_description
1 polymer ?
#
loop_
_entity_poly.entity_id
_entity_poly.type
_entity_poly.pdbx_seq_one_letter_code
_entity_poly.pdbx_strand_id
1 'polypeptide(L)' 'MSKEPSGRFRGGSQTRRDRWFGLDEQPDFEAFRRWWHRVGKEESGGRDLESREQALAEYEAWINSGRNRVRS' A
#
# COMPACT_ATOMS: atom_id res chain seq x y z
N MET A 1 -10.38 -17.37 41.71
CA MET A 1 -10.29 -15.91 41.57
C MET A 1 -9.63 -15.61 40.23
N SER A 2 -10.30 -14.81 39.40
CA SER A 2 -10.07 -14.60 37.98
C SER A 2 -8.84 -13.73 37.63
N LYS A 3 -8.40 -13.90 36.36
CA LYS A 3 -7.75 -12.96 35.41
C LYS A 3 -6.43 -13.51 34.85
N GLU A 4 -6.40 -14.10 33.64
CA GLU A 4 -6.46 -13.51 32.28
C GLU A 4 -5.11 -12.95 31.78
N PRO A 5 -4.86 -13.01 30.44
CA PRO A 5 -3.59 -13.48 29.88
C PRO A 5 -2.56 -12.39 29.62
N SER A 6 -1.29 -12.77 29.73
CA SER A 6 -0.10 -11.98 29.41
C SER A 6 -0.13 -11.50 27.96
N GLY A 7 -0.51 -10.23 27.80
CA GLY A 7 -0.34 -9.34 26.66
C GLY A 7 0.34 -9.91 25.41
N ARG A 8 -0.47 -10.49 24.53
CA ARG A 8 -0.12 -10.62 23.11
C ARG A 8 0.05 -9.20 22.58
N PHE A 9 1.28 -8.76 22.36
CA PHE A 9 1.57 -7.58 21.54
C PHE A 9 1.06 -7.85 20.12
N ARG A 10 -0.26 -7.71 19.91
CA ARG A 10 -0.81 -7.47 18.58
C ARG A 10 -0.35 -6.04 18.30
N GLY A 11 0.69 -5.90 17.48
CA GLY A 11 1.21 -4.62 17.00
C GLY A 11 0.13 -3.85 16.24
N GLY A 12 -0.83 -3.32 16.98
CA GLY A 12 -1.82 -2.35 16.53
C GLY A 12 -1.16 -0.99 16.63
N SER A 13 -0.45 -0.62 15.58
CA SER A 13 -0.12 0.77 15.22
C SER A 13 0.55 0.76 13.85
N GLN A 14 -0.17 0.31 12.82
CA GLN A 14 0.17 0.72 11.46
C GLN A 14 -0.50 2.08 11.19
N THR A 15 -0.22 3.05 12.07
CA THR A 15 -0.71 4.43 11.99
C THR A 15 0.21 5.21 11.06
N ARG A 16 0.10 4.91 9.78
CA ARG A 16 0.59 5.64 8.59
C ARG A 16 0.51 4.65 7.43
N ARG A 17 -0.69 4.10 7.18
CA ARG A 17 -0.95 3.56 5.86
C ARG A 17 -1.20 4.81 5.03
N ASP A 18 -0.26 5.09 4.13
CA ASP A 18 -0.27 6.19 3.16
C ASP A 18 -1.71 6.41 2.71
N ARG A 19 -2.14 7.67 2.56
CA ARG A 19 -3.46 7.96 1.99
C ARG A 19 -3.44 7.36 0.58
N TRP A 20 -3.99 6.17 0.40
CA TRP A 20 -4.08 5.52 -0.91
C TRP A 20 -5.30 6.01 -1.69
N PHE A 21 -6.05 6.96 -1.12
CA PHE A 21 -7.15 7.69 -1.76
C PHE A 21 -8.22 6.79 -2.41
N GLY A 22 -8.51 5.64 -1.80
CA GLY A 22 -9.49 4.66 -2.29
C GLY A 22 -8.90 3.60 -3.24
N LEU A 23 -7.59 3.64 -3.51
CA LEU A 23 -6.93 2.55 -4.23
C LEU A 23 -6.89 1.25 -3.41
N ASP A 24 -7.01 1.33 -2.08
CA ASP A 24 -6.97 0.15 -1.21
C ASP A 24 -8.18 -0.78 -1.35
N GLU A 25 -9.24 -0.32 -2.01
CA GLU A 25 -10.43 -1.10 -2.36
C GLU A 25 -10.21 -1.99 -3.59
N GLN A 26 -9.14 -1.78 -4.36
CA GLN A 26 -8.87 -2.52 -5.58
C GLN A 26 -8.28 -3.91 -5.27
N PRO A 27 -8.69 -4.97 -5.99
CA PRO A 27 -8.16 -6.32 -5.76
C PRO A 27 -6.65 -6.40 -6.02
N ASP A 28 -6.14 -5.63 -6.98
CA ASP A 28 -4.72 -5.58 -7.35
C ASP A 28 -3.89 -4.63 -6.46
N PHE A 29 -4.53 -3.96 -5.51
CA PHE A 29 -3.89 -2.96 -4.66
C PHE A 29 -2.72 -3.51 -3.85
N GLU A 30 -2.81 -4.75 -3.36
CA GLU A 30 -1.72 -5.32 -2.59
C GLU A 30 -0.43 -5.47 -3.42
N ALA A 31 -0.57 -5.78 -4.71
CA ALA A 31 0.54 -5.85 -5.64
C ALA A 31 1.07 -4.44 -5.97
N PHE A 32 0.16 -3.48 -6.20
CA PHE A 32 0.53 -2.08 -6.35
C PHE A 32 1.29 -1.55 -5.14
N ARG A 33 0.79 -1.77 -3.92
CA ARG A 33 1.42 -1.34 -2.66
C ARG A 33 2.81 -1.92 -2.50
N ARG A 34 3.00 -3.22 -2.81
CA ARG A 34 4.32 -3.87 -2.77
C ARG A 34 5.27 -3.25 -3.79
N TRP A 35 4.78 -2.98 -5.00
CA TRP A 35 5.55 -2.30 -6.03
C TRP A 35 5.88 -0.85 -5.64
N TRP A 36 4.93 -0.10 -5.07
CA TRP A 36 5.10 1.28 -4.62
C TRP A 36 6.18 1.38 -3.56
N HIS A 37 6.15 0.51 -2.54
CA HIS A 37 7.20 0.46 -1.51
C HIS A 37 8.58 0.05 -2.04
N ARG A 38 8.63 -0.65 -3.18
CA ARG A 38 9.87 -1.22 -3.72
C ARG A 38 10.48 -0.42 -4.86
N VAL A 39 9.67 0.26 -5.65
CA VAL A 39 10.05 0.89 -6.92
C VAL A 39 9.34 2.23 -7.06
N GLY A 40 8.01 2.29 -6.89
CA GLY A 40 7.26 3.54 -7.10
C GLY A 40 7.77 4.70 -6.24
N LYS A 41 8.10 4.46 -4.98
CA LYS A 41 8.69 5.46 -4.09
C LYS A 41 10.11 5.86 -4.54
N GLU A 42 10.90 4.97 -5.11
CA GLU A 42 12.22 5.32 -5.67
C GLU A 42 12.09 6.17 -6.95
N GLU A 43 11.18 5.79 -7.86
CA GLU A 43 10.96 6.53 -9.12
C GLU A 43 10.33 7.91 -8.88
N SER A 44 9.49 8.04 -7.85
CA SER A 44 8.91 9.34 -7.44
C SER A 44 9.85 10.19 -6.57
N GLY A 45 11.13 9.80 -6.45
CA GLY A 45 12.15 10.56 -5.71
C GLY A 45 11.96 10.52 -4.18
N GLY A 46 11.38 9.45 -3.67
CA GLY A 46 11.11 9.24 -2.24
C GLY A 46 9.81 9.89 -1.75
N ARG A 47 9.02 10.50 -2.64
CA ARG A 47 7.80 11.22 -2.25
C ARG A 47 6.63 10.27 -2.02
N ASP A 48 5.86 10.58 -0.98
CA ASP A 48 4.59 9.92 -0.73
C ASP A 48 3.53 10.45 -1.69
N LEU A 49 2.45 9.69 -1.89
CA LEU A 49 1.32 10.14 -2.70
C LEU A 49 0.58 11.25 -1.94
N GLU A 50 0.70 12.48 -2.42
CA GLU A 50 0.14 13.66 -1.74
C GLU A 50 -1.31 13.93 -2.15
N SER A 51 -1.72 13.43 -3.32
CA SER A 51 -3.05 13.66 -3.91
C SER A 51 -3.64 12.40 -4.53
N ARG A 52 -4.97 12.31 -4.54
CA ARG A 52 -5.72 11.22 -5.20
C ARG A 52 -5.38 11.11 -6.68
N GLU A 53 -5.21 12.23 -7.36
CA GLU A 53 -4.87 12.27 -8.79
C GLU A 53 -3.48 11.69 -9.06
N GLN A 54 -2.49 12.00 -8.20
CA GLN A 54 -1.16 11.38 -8.28
C GLN A 54 -1.24 9.88 -8.02
N ALA A 55 -1.96 9.48 -6.98
CA ALA A 55 -2.13 8.07 -6.63
C ALA A 55 -2.77 7.30 -7.77
N LEU A 56 -3.84 7.84 -8.36
CA LEU A 56 -4.53 7.24 -9.49
C LEU A 56 -3.62 7.18 -10.73
N ALA A 57 -2.92 8.26 -11.07
CA ALA A 57 -2.01 8.30 -12.21
C ALA A 57 -0.89 7.25 -12.08
N GLU A 58 -0.28 7.12 -10.90
CA GLU A 58 0.76 6.12 -10.64
C GLU A 58 0.20 4.69 -10.63
N TYR A 59 -1.02 4.51 -10.11
CA TYR A 59 -1.73 3.23 -10.17
C TYR A 59 -2.03 2.82 -11.61
N GLU A 60 -2.55 3.73 -12.43
CA GLU A 60 -2.82 3.51 -13.85
C GLU A 60 -1.53 3.24 -14.63
N ALA A 61 -0.46 4.01 -14.36
CA ALA A 61 0.86 3.77 -14.95
C ALA A 61 1.39 2.38 -14.58
N TRP A 62 1.21 1.95 -13.33
CA TRP A 62 1.58 0.62 -12.87
C TRP A 62 0.78 -0.50 -13.55
N ILE A 63 -0.55 -0.33 -13.68
CA ILE A 63 -1.43 -1.25 -14.42
C ILE A 63 -0.99 -1.34 -15.89
N ASN A 64 -0.77 -0.18 -16.54
CA ASN A 64 -0.36 -0.08 -17.94
C ASN A 64 1.03 -0.68 -18.19
N SER A 65 1.95 -0.53 -17.24
CA SER A 65 3.27 -1.15 -17.25
C SER A 65 3.21 -2.68 -17.28
N GLY A 66 2.04 -3.28 -17.03
CA GLY A 66 1.87 -4.74 -17.00
C GLY A 66 2.56 -5.38 -15.79
N ARG A 67 3.01 -4.56 -14.83
CA ARG A 67 3.60 -4.99 -13.55
C ARG A 67 2.54 -5.62 -12.63
N ASN A 68 1.25 -5.49 -12.96
CA ASN A 68 0.15 -6.29 -12.40
C ASN A 68 0.13 -7.76 -12.90
N ARG A 69 0.99 -8.15 -13.84
CA ARG A 69 1.12 -9.57 -14.22
C ARG A 69 1.95 -10.33 -13.19
N VAL A 70 1.45 -10.41 -11.96
CA VAL A 70 1.72 -11.58 -11.12
C VAL A 70 1.10 -12.77 -11.86
N ARG A 71 1.96 -13.54 -12.53
CA ARG A 71 1.61 -14.83 -13.13
C ARG A 71 1.02 -15.73 -12.04
N SER A 72 -0.27 -16.08 -12.15
CA SER A 72 -0.77 -17.41 -12.48
C SER A 72 -2.14 -17.69 -11.89
#